data_AF-A0A6V7UJA5-F1
#
_entry.id   AF-A0A6V7UJA5-F1
#
_cell.length_a   1.000
_cell.length_b   1.000
_cell.length_c   1.000
_cell.angle_alpha   90.00
_cell.angle_beta   90.00
_cell.angle_gamma   90.00
#
_symmetry.space_group_name_H-M   'P 1'
#
loop_
_entity.id
_entity.type
_entity.pdbx_description
1 polymer ?
#
loop_
_entity_poly.entity_id
_entity_poly.type
_entity_poly.pdbx_seq_one_letter_code
_entity_poly.pdbx_strand_id
1 'polypeptide(L)'
;MTCQTGIRADSKLLEFFDQCKQCKIRFGKIVINNANLNVNYHLNPSKDWRKDWKKCLPECVDSYEPCFLLFRFDSGHDWILISFADDKASVKDKMLLAATKATFKSEFGQSFIHAEYQISNRNELQLDNFEKNYLNKDAENSAIEDGDESRPLSFVERELSSVTKERANIPFSLHASQTMRGVQFPIDQDAEEKLRSFASGQCDFVQLSVDCLNEAIKLEAHHTILQDISSLENLVPKKSPRYSLLRFKNENLAKGEAIFFIYSIPPSQSCTIKELMLFSSCKGPLIGEIESKSIGIVIDKKIQVDSRDKLDKTTLLDYMTPETCETILENNSPANNGQQQFERPPRPGGGPRRIIKKIKLFYFHGLGSAKNDKKLFQKWTEINLLKFQMIKYNECSGDRRIWTVENWAQDVTKELQKQQEEKNKIMAVCVSASAQAFLRSVWYKPELTNGIEGLLLISPGVGMQVDNYIRRVFPLEEQKLLKNGSVVEHPTTNDEFSEQIKIDLKSLEDYAQNCILLNNRLPTPFFDFPVRIVHGIHDKIVPLSNSLALLDKIKSDDKAILQANSGHLINDDSIIIQALDSLLEAIQNKNEKYLIATQKG
;
A
#
# COMPACT_ATOMS: atom_id res chain seq x y z
N MET A 1 -36.75 -8.75 4.91
CA MET A 1 -37.53 -9.53 5.89
C MET A 1 -38.76 -10.04 5.17
N THR A 2 -38.85 -11.33 4.90
CA THR A 2 -39.97 -11.93 4.15
C THR A 2 -40.62 -13.00 5.04
N CYS A 3 -41.96 -12.96 5.16
CA CYS A 3 -42.78 -13.96 5.86
C CYS A 3 -42.32 -14.32 7.30
N GLN A 4 -42.06 -13.33 8.14
CA GLN A 4 -41.64 -13.56 9.54
C GLN A 4 -42.84 -13.67 10.49
N THR A 5 -42.70 -14.55 11.50
CA THR A 5 -43.69 -14.76 12.58
C THR A 5 -43.78 -13.59 13.56
N GLY A 6 -42.73 -12.76 13.65
CA GLY A 6 -42.61 -11.72 14.67
C GLY A 6 -42.13 -12.22 16.04
N ILE A 7 -41.88 -13.53 16.19
CA ILE A 7 -41.34 -14.12 17.41
C ILE A 7 -39.90 -13.63 17.62
N ARG A 8 -39.65 -13.01 18.78
CA ARG A 8 -38.36 -12.43 19.18
C ARG A 8 -37.72 -13.26 20.28
N ALA A 9 -36.43 -13.02 20.53
CA ALA A 9 -35.72 -13.60 21.66
C ALA A 9 -36.11 -12.87 22.96
N ASP A 10 -36.49 -13.64 24.00
CA ASP A 10 -36.69 -13.10 25.35
C ASP A 10 -35.34 -12.74 26.00
N SER A 11 -35.34 -11.89 27.03
CA SER A 11 -34.11 -11.47 27.72
C SER A 11 -33.24 -12.64 28.20
N LYS A 12 -33.85 -13.74 28.65
CA LYS A 12 -33.14 -14.97 29.05
C LYS A 12 -32.38 -15.61 27.89
N LEU A 13 -32.95 -15.58 26.68
CA LEU A 13 -32.32 -16.12 25.49
C LEU A 13 -31.20 -15.19 24.99
N LEU A 14 -31.37 -13.88 25.11
CA LEU A 14 -30.31 -12.91 24.82
C LEU A 14 -29.10 -13.09 25.74
N GLU A 15 -29.33 -13.29 27.05
CA GLU A 15 -28.27 -13.63 28.00
C GLU A 15 -27.56 -14.94 27.62
N PHE A 16 -28.31 -15.96 27.21
CA PHE A 16 -27.76 -17.21 26.71
C PHE A 16 -26.91 -17.02 25.43
N PHE A 17 -27.38 -16.18 24.49
CA PHE A 17 -26.61 -15.84 23.29
C PHE A 17 -25.31 -15.13 23.64
N ASP A 18 -25.28 -14.26 24.64
CA ASP A 18 -24.06 -13.62 25.09
C ASP A 18 -23.09 -14.61 25.74
N GLN A 19 -23.59 -15.62 26.47
CA GLN A 19 -22.77 -16.73 26.97
C GLN A 19 -22.19 -17.58 25.82
N CYS A 20 -22.97 -17.82 24.76
CA CYS A 20 -22.50 -18.48 23.54
C CYS A 20 -21.39 -17.66 22.86
N LYS A 21 -21.58 -16.35 22.69
CA LYS A 21 -20.56 -15.45 22.10
C LYS A 21 -19.26 -15.42 22.92
N GLN A 22 -19.35 -15.55 24.25
CA GLN A 22 -18.22 -15.70 25.17
C GLN A 22 -17.58 -17.10 25.18
N CYS A 23 -18.00 -18.01 24.28
CA CYS A 23 -17.50 -19.37 24.13
C CYS A 23 -17.70 -20.28 25.37
N LYS A 24 -18.59 -19.91 26.30
CA LYS A 24 -18.90 -20.69 27.52
C LYS A 24 -19.75 -21.93 27.24
N ILE A 25 -20.43 -21.95 26.11
CA ILE A 25 -21.34 -23.02 25.68
C ILE A 25 -20.78 -23.64 24.39
N ARG A 26 -20.96 -24.95 24.24
CA ARG A 26 -20.63 -25.73 23.04
C ARG A 26 -21.85 -25.95 22.16
N PHE A 27 -22.97 -26.27 22.80
CA PHE A 27 -24.19 -26.66 22.12
C PHE A 27 -25.40 -26.05 22.81
N GLY A 28 -26.37 -25.57 22.02
CA GLY A 28 -27.66 -25.10 22.49
C GLY A 28 -28.79 -25.58 21.59
N LYS A 29 -29.82 -26.20 22.17
CA LYS A 29 -31.09 -26.53 21.52
C LYS A 29 -32.13 -25.49 21.91
N ILE A 30 -32.69 -24.82 20.91
CA ILE A 30 -33.74 -23.80 21.07
C ILE A 30 -35.00 -24.30 20.38
N VAL A 31 -36.11 -24.29 21.12
CA VAL A 31 -37.43 -24.71 20.63
C VAL A 31 -38.39 -23.52 20.70
N ILE A 32 -39.31 -23.44 19.74
CA ILE A 32 -40.38 -22.46 19.77
C ILE A 32 -41.58 -23.06 20.48
N ASN A 33 -41.85 -22.60 21.72
CA ASN A 33 -42.98 -23.03 22.52
C ASN A 33 -43.87 -21.82 22.85
N ASN A 34 -45.18 -21.93 22.59
CA ASN A 34 -46.16 -20.88 22.87
C ASN A 34 -45.77 -19.50 22.32
N ALA A 35 -45.24 -19.47 21.08
CA ALA A 35 -44.76 -18.26 20.41
C ALA A 35 -43.54 -17.57 21.04
N ASN A 36 -42.79 -18.25 21.91
CA ASN A 36 -41.51 -17.77 22.46
C ASN A 36 -40.37 -18.74 22.13
N LEU A 37 -39.15 -18.21 21.98
CA LEU A 37 -37.93 -18.99 21.79
C LEU A 37 -37.33 -19.37 23.15
N ASN A 38 -37.33 -20.67 23.46
CA ASN A 38 -36.84 -21.19 24.74
C ASN A 38 -35.64 -22.12 24.56
N VAL A 39 -34.65 -21.99 25.45
CA VAL A 39 -33.53 -22.93 25.52
C VAL A 39 -34.01 -24.21 26.19
N ASN A 40 -34.04 -25.31 25.45
CA ASN A 40 -34.48 -26.61 25.94
C ASN A 40 -33.30 -27.40 26.53
N TYR A 41 -32.15 -27.38 25.85
CA TYR A 41 -30.96 -28.11 26.28
C TYR A 41 -29.68 -27.33 25.94
N HIS A 42 -28.66 -27.42 26.78
CA HIS A 42 -27.34 -26.84 26.50
C HIS A 42 -26.22 -27.75 27.02
N LEU A 43 -25.03 -27.63 26.42
CA LEU A 43 -23.83 -28.38 26.82
C LEU A 43 -22.64 -27.44 26.94
N ASN A 44 -21.87 -27.60 28.01
CA ASN A 44 -20.61 -26.88 28.22
C ASN A 44 -19.47 -27.50 27.40
N PRO A 45 -18.48 -26.72 26.95
CA PRO A 45 -17.42 -27.20 26.07
C PRO A 45 -16.46 -28.18 26.74
N SER A 46 -16.18 -29.29 26.04
CA SER A 46 -15.03 -30.16 26.28
C SER A 46 -13.86 -29.78 25.36
N LYS A 47 -12.75 -30.52 25.46
CA LYS A 47 -11.55 -30.33 24.60
C LYS A 47 -11.76 -30.76 23.14
N ASP A 48 -12.67 -31.71 22.88
CA ASP A 48 -12.89 -32.28 21.55
C ASP A 48 -14.35 -32.07 21.10
N TRP A 49 -14.57 -31.21 20.10
CA TRP A 49 -15.92 -30.96 19.56
C TRP A 49 -16.61 -32.24 19.05
N ARG A 50 -15.85 -33.18 18.47
CA ARG A 50 -16.39 -34.46 17.94
C ARG A 50 -16.98 -35.35 19.02
N LYS A 51 -16.36 -35.36 20.21
CA LYS A 51 -16.87 -36.12 21.37
C LYS A 51 -18.12 -35.46 21.92
N ASP A 52 -18.13 -34.13 21.99
CA ASP A 52 -19.30 -33.37 22.41
C ASP A 52 -20.48 -33.61 21.45
N TRP A 53 -20.23 -33.63 20.14
CA TRP A 53 -21.23 -33.93 19.12
C TRP A 53 -21.87 -35.30 19.31
N LYS A 54 -21.06 -36.38 19.42
CA LYS A 54 -21.56 -37.75 19.64
C LYS A 54 -22.33 -37.90 20.96
N LYS A 55 -22.04 -37.06 21.95
CA LYS A 55 -22.70 -37.08 23.26
C LYS A 55 -24.07 -36.40 23.25
N CYS A 56 -24.24 -35.31 22.50
CA CYS A 56 -25.52 -34.60 22.45
C CYS A 56 -26.40 -35.03 21.27
N LEU A 57 -25.81 -35.16 20.08
CA LEU A 57 -26.49 -35.50 18.84
C LEU A 57 -26.24 -36.99 18.52
N PRO A 58 -27.29 -37.73 18.09
CA PRO A 58 -28.60 -37.25 17.67
C PRO A 58 -29.70 -37.35 18.75
N GLU A 59 -29.37 -37.70 20.00
CA GLU A 59 -30.36 -38.01 21.06
C GLU A 59 -31.16 -36.82 21.59
N CYS A 60 -30.62 -35.60 21.52
CA CYS A 60 -31.30 -34.41 22.00
C CYS A 60 -32.44 -33.91 21.08
N VAL A 61 -32.63 -34.54 19.92
CA VAL A 61 -33.58 -34.14 18.88
C VAL A 61 -34.76 -35.09 18.82
N ASP A 62 -35.97 -34.53 18.76
CA ASP A 62 -37.24 -35.28 18.65
C ASP A 62 -37.87 -35.07 17.26
N SER A 63 -38.44 -36.14 16.70
CA SER A 63 -39.13 -36.15 15.42
C SER A 63 -40.40 -35.29 15.39
N TYR A 64 -41.01 -35.00 16.54
CA TYR A 64 -42.23 -34.20 16.60
C TYR A 64 -42.00 -32.73 16.99
N GLU A 65 -40.76 -32.36 17.37
CA GLU A 65 -40.41 -31.04 17.89
C GLU A 65 -39.33 -30.38 17.02
N PRO A 66 -39.73 -29.55 16.03
CA PRO A 66 -38.78 -28.78 15.23
C PRO A 66 -37.98 -27.80 16.10
N CYS A 67 -36.67 -27.72 15.88
CA CYS A 67 -35.80 -26.92 16.74
C CYS A 67 -34.60 -26.30 16.00
N PHE A 68 -34.06 -25.23 16.57
CA PHE A 68 -32.77 -24.66 16.19
C PHE A 68 -31.68 -25.24 17.08
N LEU A 69 -30.59 -25.67 16.46
CA LEU A 69 -29.40 -26.15 17.14
C LEU A 69 -28.24 -25.24 16.80
N LEU A 70 -27.60 -24.72 17.84
CA LEU A 70 -26.35 -23.98 17.75
C LEU A 70 -25.24 -24.90 18.21
N PHE A 71 -24.22 -25.11 17.38
CA PHE A 71 -23.04 -25.90 17.73
C PHE A 71 -21.75 -25.15 17.39
N ARG A 72 -20.78 -25.15 18.31
CA ARG A 72 -19.50 -24.44 18.14
C ARG A 72 -18.34 -25.40 17.92
N PHE A 73 -17.51 -25.14 16.92
CA PHE A 73 -16.25 -25.87 16.73
C PHE A 73 -15.14 -25.43 17.69
N ASP A 74 -14.02 -26.15 17.67
CA ASP A 74 -12.84 -25.80 18.47
C ASP A 74 -12.07 -24.59 17.91
N SER A 75 -12.21 -24.33 16.61
CA SER A 75 -11.69 -23.15 15.93
C SER A 75 -12.53 -21.90 16.23
N GLY A 76 -12.31 -21.28 17.39
CA GLY A 76 -12.80 -19.92 17.67
C GLY A 76 -14.32 -19.72 17.59
N HIS A 77 -14.76 -18.48 17.35
CA HIS A 77 -16.16 -18.02 17.40
C HIS A 77 -17.06 -18.57 16.27
N ASP A 78 -16.68 -19.65 15.60
CA ASP A 78 -17.40 -20.24 14.48
C ASP A 78 -18.54 -21.14 14.98
N TRP A 79 -19.77 -20.64 14.86
CA TRP A 79 -20.99 -21.40 15.15
C TRP A 79 -21.61 -21.95 13.88
N ILE A 80 -22.10 -23.18 13.96
CA ILE A 80 -23.03 -23.73 12.98
C ILE A 80 -24.45 -23.57 13.52
N LEU A 81 -25.35 -23.11 12.65
CA LEU A 81 -26.79 -23.17 12.88
C LEU A 81 -27.39 -24.35 12.11
N ILE A 82 -28.02 -25.28 12.82
CA ILE A 82 -28.78 -26.38 12.23
C ILE A 82 -30.26 -26.14 12.53
N SER A 83 -31.07 -26.08 11.48
CA SER A 83 -32.53 -26.08 11.61
C SER A 83 -33.03 -27.50 11.40
N PHE A 84 -33.49 -28.13 12.47
CA PHE A 84 -34.00 -29.49 12.42
C PHE A 84 -35.53 -29.49 12.33
N ALA A 85 -36.06 -30.14 11.30
CA ALA A 85 -37.50 -30.31 11.10
C ALA A 85 -37.78 -31.63 10.38
N ASP A 86 -38.20 -32.64 11.14
CA ASP A 86 -38.60 -33.95 10.63
C ASP A 86 -39.94 -33.87 9.88
N ASP A 87 -40.15 -34.80 8.95
CA ASP A 87 -41.39 -34.94 8.21
C ASP A 87 -42.58 -35.28 9.12
N LYS A 88 -42.34 -35.93 10.26
CA LYS A 88 -43.36 -36.29 11.24
C LYS A 88 -43.91 -35.13 12.07
N ALA A 89 -43.17 -34.02 12.19
CA ALA A 89 -43.63 -32.86 12.94
C ALA A 89 -44.84 -32.18 12.27
N SER A 90 -45.62 -31.42 13.04
CA SER A 90 -46.78 -30.73 12.49
C SER A 90 -46.36 -29.65 11.47
N VAL A 91 -47.17 -29.43 10.43
CA VAL A 91 -46.90 -28.37 9.43
C VAL A 91 -46.82 -26.99 10.08
N LYS A 92 -47.65 -26.76 11.11
CA LYS A 92 -47.67 -25.51 11.87
C LYS A 92 -46.30 -25.22 12.51
N ASP A 93 -45.69 -26.21 13.15
CA ASP A 93 -44.43 -26.03 13.87
C ASP A 93 -43.24 -25.91 12.92
N LYS A 94 -43.25 -26.65 11.80
CA LYS A 94 -42.25 -26.49 10.74
C LYS A 94 -42.30 -25.10 10.11
N MET A 95 -43.51 -24.61 9.84
CA MET A 95 -43.73 -23.26 9.31
C MET A 95 -43.24 -22.22 10.32
N LEU A 96 -43.53 -22.40 11.61
CA LEU A 96 -43.10 -21.50 12.67
C LEU A 96 -41.57 -21.45 12.79
N LEU A 97 -40.90 -22.60 12.71
CA LEU A 97 -39.43 -22.68 12.69
C LEU A 97 -38.86 -21.96 11.47
N ALA A 98 -39.34 -22.28 10.26
CA ALA A 98 -38.87 -21.67 9.02
C ALA A 98 -39.04 -20.15 9.01
N ALA A 99 -40.21 -19.66 9.41
CA ALA A 99 -40.54 -18.25 9.44
C ALA A 99 -39.83 -17.47 10.57
N THR A 100 -39.37 -18.13 11.64
CA THR A 100 -38.64 -17.49 12.75
C THR A 100 -37.11 -17.52 12.55
N LYS A 101 -36.58 -18.32 11.61
CA LYS A 101 -35.14 -18.52 11.35
C LYS A 101 -34.38 -17.21 11.09
N ALA A 102 -34.94 -16.32 10.29
CA ALA A 102 -34.30 -15.04 9.96
C ALA A 102 -34.18 -14.11 11.19
N THR A 103 -35.21 -14.08 12.04
CA THR A 103 -35.20 -13.33 13.30
C THR A 103 -34.23 -13.95 14.28
N PHE A 104 -34.21 -15.27 14.42
CA PHE A 104 -33.22 -15.98 15.24
C PHE A 104 -31.78 -15.61 14.85
N LYS A 105 -31.47 -15.60 13.55
CA LYS A 105 -30.15 -15.20 13.03
C LYS A 105 -29.79 -13.74 13.33
N SER A 106 -30.74 -12.81 13.24
CA SER A 106 -30.47 -11.41 13.57
C SER A 106 -30.24 -11.19 15.07
N GLU A 107 -31.01 -11.88 15.92
CA GLU A 107 -30.89 -11.77 17.39
C GLU A 107 -29.61 -12.45 17.91
N PHE A 108 -29.20 -13.59 17.34
CA PHE A 108 -27.93 -14.24 17.69
C PHE A 108 -26.71 -13.47 17.18
N GLY A 109 -26.79 -12.97 15.94
CA GLY A 109 -25.69 -12.28 15.24
C GLY A 109 -25.17 -13.12 14.08
N GLN A 110 -25.48 -12.68 12.85
CA GLN A 110 -25.15 -13.42 11.62
C GLN A 110 -23.65 -13.62 11.42
N SER A 111 -22.82 -12.68 11.89
CA SER A 111 -21.36 -12.76 11.78
C SER A 111 -20.73 -13.94 12.55
N PHE A 112 -21.42 -14.47 13.55
CA PHE A 112 -20.95 -15.60 14.33
C PHE A 112 -21.32 -16.95 13.72
N ILE A 113 -22.23 -16.97 12.74
CA ILE A 113 -22.70 -18.20 12.09
C ILE A 113 -21.86 -18.42 10.82
N HIS A 114 -21.00 -19.44 10.85
CA HIS A 114 -20.16 -19.82 9.73
C HIS A 114 -20.96 -20.55 8.63
N ALA A 115 -21.77 -21.52 9.04
CA ALA A 115 -22.56 -22.33 8.14
C ALA A 115 -23.96 -22.59 8.69
N GLU A 116 -24.90 -22.78 7.77
CA GLU A 116 -26.31 -23.03 8.06
C GLU A 116 -26.76 -24.30 7.35
N TYR A 117 -27.27 -25.27 8.12
CA TYR A 117 -27.77 -26.52 7.60
C TYR A 117 -29.25 -26.71 7.93
N GLN A 118 -29.99 -27.29 7.00
CA GLN A 118 -31.36 -27.71 7.23
C GLN A 118 -31.41 -29.23 7.13
N ILE A 119 -31.85 -29.86 8.21
CA ILE A 119 -31.82 -31.32 8.34
C ILE A 119 -33.22 -31.80 8.69
N SER A 120 -33.69 -32.80 7.95
CA SER A 120 -35.00 -33.42 8.19
C SER A 120 -34.88 -34.82 8.79
N ASN A 121 -33.79 -35.53 8.55
CA ASN A 121 -33.58 -36.87 9.10
C ASN A 121 -32.61 -36.86 10.27
N ARG A 122 -32.98 -37.56 11.34
CA ARG A 122 -32.11 -37.76 12.51
C ARG A 122 -30.78 -38.46 12.16
N ASN A 123 -30.78 -39.33 11.14
CA ASN A 123 -29.59 -40.06 10.70
C ASN A 123 -28.51 -39.13 10.12
N GLU A 124 -28.89 -37.99 9.54
CA GLU A 124 -27.94 -37.01 8.99
C GLU A 124 -27.18 -36.24 10.08
N LEU A 125 -27.70 -36.23 11.32
CA LEU A 125 -27.02 -35.66 12.49
C LEU A 125 -25.96 -36.58 13.09
N GLN A 126 -25.86 -37.84 12.65
CA GLN A 126 -24.75 -38.71 13.05
C GLN A 126 -23.44 -38.13 12.51
N LEU A 127 -22.40 -38.11 13.35
CA LEU A 127 -21.14 -37.42 13.03
C LEU A 127 -20.57 -37.82 11.66
N ASP A 128 -20.51 -39.12 11.38
CA ASP A 128 -19.89 -39.64 10.15
C ASP A 128 -20.68 -39.21 8.90
N ASN A 129 -22.01 -39.15 9.00
CA ASN A 129 -22.88 -38.67 7.92
C ASN A 129 -22.78 -37.16 7.76
N PHE A 130 -22.72 -36.43 8.87
CA PHE A 130 -22.60 -34.98 8.88
C PHE A 130 -21.27 -34.52 8.27
N GLU A 131 -20.16 -35.14 8.67
CA GLU A 131 -18.83 -34.85 8.11
C GLU A 131 -18.80 -35.13 6.60
N LYS A 132 -19.33 -36.27 6.15
CA LYS A 132 -19.37 -36.64 4.74
C LYS A 132 -20.23 -35.71 3.89
N ASN A 133 -21.41 -35.34 4.37
CA ASN A 133 -22.39 -34.62 3.57
C ASN A 133 -22.16 -33.11 3.54
N TYR A 134 -21.58 -32.54 4.59
CA TYR A 134 -21.50 -31.10 4.78
C TYR A 134 -20.06 -30.60 4.90
N LEU A 135 -19.24 -31.18 5.79
CA LEU A 135 -17.89 -30.66 6.03
C LEU A 135 -16.89 -31.02 4.92
N ASN A 136 -16.97 -32.25 4.39
CA ASN A 136 -16.06 -32.70 3.33
C ASN A 136 -16.44 -32.13 1.95
N LYS A 137 -17.72 -31.85 1.71
CA LYS A 137 -18.15 -31.15 0.49
C LYS A 137 -17.64 -29.73 0.45
N ASP A 138 -17.58 -29.02 1.58
CA ASP A 138 -17.04 -27.66 1.62
C ASP A 138 -15.50 -27.66 1.47
N ALA A 139 -14.81 -28.68 1.97
CA ALA A 139 -13.36 -28.87 1.75
C ALA A 139 -13.03 -29.20 0.28
N GLU A 140 -13.81 -30.08 -0.36
CA GLU A 140 -13.69 -30.35 -1.81
C GLU A 140 -14.13 -29.14 -2.64
N ASN A 141 -15.04 -28.28 -2.16
CA ASN A 141 -15.44 -27.04 -2.85
C ASN A 141 -14.51 -25.84 -2.64
N SER A 142 -13.64 -25.86 -1.62
CA SER A 142 -12.72 -24.76 -1.27
C SER A 142 -11.26 -25.05 -1.62
N ALA A 143 -10.89 -26.31 -1.85
CA ALA A 143 -9.56 -26.72 -2.30
C ALA A 143 -9.40 -26.78 -3.84
N ILE A 144 -10.43 -26.40 -4.61
CA ILE A 144 -10.38 -26.44 -6.08
C ILE A 144 -10.23 -25.01 -6.61
N GLU A 145 -9.00 -24.51 -6.54
CA GLU A 145 -8.50 -23.66 -7.62
C GLU A 145 -8.45 -24.52 -8.90
N ASP A 146 -8.90 -23.91 -10.01
CA ASP A 146 -8.77 -24.45 -11.37
C ASP A 146 -9.61 -25.69 -11.74
N GLY A 147 -10.91 -25.57 -11.45
CA GLY A 147 -11.97 -26.08 -12.32
C GLY A 147 -12.33 -27.53 -12.11
N ASP A 148 -13.55 -27.77 -11.65
CA ASP A 148 -14.15 -29.08 -11.86
C ASP A 148 -15.68 -29.05 -11.98
N GLU A 149 -16.15 -30.04 -12.71
CA GLU A 149 -17.48 -30.38 -13.20
C GLU A 149 -18.46 -30.79 -12.08
N SER A 150 -18.10 -30.58 -10.81
CA SER A 150 -18.87 -31.04 -9.65
C SER A 150 -20.12 -30.20 -9.38
N ARG A 151 -20.10 -28.92 -9.75
CA ARG A 151 -21.29 -28.07 -9.73
C ARG A 151 -22.02 -28.22 -11.06
N PRO A 152 -23.35 -28.41 -11.06
CA PRO A 152 -24.12 -28.51 -12.28
C PRO A 152 -24.04 -27.17 -13.03
N LEU A 153 -23.13 -27.10 -14.00
CA LEU A 153 -22.98 -25.99 -14.93
C LEU A 153 -23.89 -26.23 -16.14
N SER A 154 -24.49 -25.17 -16.64
CA SER A 154 -25.18 -25.22 -17.93
C SER A 154 -24.18 -25.44 -19.07
N PHE A 155 -24.68 -25.92 -20.21
CA PHE A 155 -23.87 -26.10 -21.41
C PHE A 155 -23.15 -24.81 -21.82
N VAL A 156 -23.84 -23.68 -21.77
CA VAL A 156 -23.29 -22.36 -22.16
C VAL A 156 -22.17 -21.91 -21.21
N GLU A 157 -22.34 -22.12 -19.90
CA GLU A 157 -21.30 -21.75 -18.92
C GLU A 157 -20.04 -22.60 -19.07
N ARG A 158 -20.19 -23.89 -19.43
CA ARG A 158 -19.06 -24.76 -19.72
C ARG A 158 -18.26 -24.26 -20.93
N GLU A 159 -18.95 -23.90 -22.01
CA GLU A 159 -18.32 -23.36 -23.23
C GLU A 159 -17.63 -22.00 -22.98
N LEU A 160 -18.22 -21.11 -22.18
CA LEU A 160 -17.56 -19.84 -21.84
C LEU A 160 -16.30 -20.05 -20.99
N SER A 161 -16.34 -21.05 -20.10
CA SER A 161 -15.21 -21.40 -19.25
C SER A 161 -14.05 -21.98 -20.06
N SER A 162 -14.33 -22.82 -21.07
CA SER A 162 -13.29 -23.36 -21.95
C SER A 162 -12.60 -22.25 -22.76
N VAL A 163 -13.37 -21.35 -23.38
CA VAL A 163 -12.83 -20.21 -24.15
C VAL A 163 -11.96 -19.29 -23.28
N THR A 164 -12.36 -19.06 -22.03
CA THR A 164 -11.59 -18.22 -21.10
C THR A 164 -10.24 -18.86 -20.76
N LYS A 165 -10.22 -20.17 -20.49
CA LYS A 165 -8.99 -20.94 -20.24
C LYS A 165 -8.08 -20.94 -21.46
N GLU A 166 -8.63 -21.15 -22.66
CA GLU A 166 -7.88 -21.11 -23.91
C GLU A 166 -7.21 -19.74 -24.12
N ARG A 167 -7.94 -18.64 -23.89
CA ARG A 167 -7.40 -17.27 -23.99
C ARG A 167 -6.28 -16.99 -22.99
N ALA A 168 -6.42 -17.46 -21.75
CA ALA A 168 -5.38 -17.30 -20.72
C ALA A 168 -4.09 -18.05 -21.08
N ASN A 169 -4.21 -19.16 -21.81
CA ASN A 169 -3.07 -19.98 -22.24
C ASN A 169 -2.38 -19.49 -23.52
N ILE A 170 -2.84 -18.40 -24.14
CA ILE A 170 -2.17 -17.83 -25.31
C ILE A 170 -0.90 -17.10 -24.84
N PRO A 171 0.32 -17.58 -25.18
CA PRO A 171 1.54 -16.95 -24.72
C PRO A 171 1.73 -15.56 -25.34
N PHE A 172 2.16 -14.60 -24.51
CA PHE A 172 2.38 -13.20 -24.90
C PHE A 172 3.30 -13.03 -26.13
N SER A 173 4.22 -13.97 -26.36
CA SER A 173 5.13 -13.98 -27.52
C SER A 173 4.43 -14.10 -28.89
N LEU A 174 3.17 -14.55 -28.93
CA LEU A 174 2.39 -14.64 -30.18
C LEU A 174 1.67 -13.32 -30.53
N HIS A 175 1.73 -12.27 -29.69
CA HIS A 175 1.13 -10.97 -30.01
C HIS A 175 1.75 -10.30 -31.26
N ALA A 176 2.99 -10.65 -31.63
CA ALA A 176 3.61 -10.19 -32.88
C ALA A 176 2.85 -10.67 -34.14
N SER A 177 2.03 -11.73 -34.04
CA SER A 177 1.18 -12.23 -35.12
C SER A 177 -0.20 -11.55 -35.19
N GLN A 178 -0.53 -10.62 -34.28
CA GLN A 178 -1.84 -9.95 -34.27
C GLN A 178 -1.95 -8.79 -35.26
N THR A 179 -0.83 -8.31 -35.81
CA THR A 179 -0.84 -7.36 -36.92
C THR A 179 -0.80 -8.11 -38.25
N MET A 180 -1.69 -7.75 -39.17
CA MET A 180 -1.61 -8.21 -40.56
C MET A 180 -0.21 -7.86 -41.11
N ARG A 181 0.39 -8.76 -41.93
CA ARG A 181 1.67 -8.45 -42.58
C ARG A 181 1.53 -7.16 -43.40
N GLY A 182 2.45 -6.22 -43.19
CA GLY A 182 2.48 -4.95 -43.92
C GLY A 182 2.70 -5.13 -45.42
N VAL A 183 2.33 -4.13 -46.21
CA VAL A 183 2.53 -4.11 -47.66
C VAL A 183 3.85 -3.40 -47.97
N GLN A 184 4.77 -4.05 -48.68
CA GLN A 184 6.05 -3.45 -49.04
C GLN A 184 6.00 -2.92 -50.46
N PHE A 185 6.13 -1.59 -50.60
CA PHE A 185 6.26 -0.92 -51.88
C PHE A 185 7.72 -0.51 -52.10
N PRO A 186 8.26 -0.65 -53.32
CA PRO A 186 9.58 -0.15 -53.65
C PRO A 186 9.65 1.38 -53.48
N ILE A 187 10.78 1.84 -52.95
CA ILE A 187 11.13 3.26 -52.86
C ILE A 187 11.72 3.69 -54.20
N ASP A 188 11.22 4.79 -54.76
CA ASP A 188 11.72 5.34 -56.02
C ASP A 188 13.16 5.88 -55.85
N GLN A 189 13.94 5.87 -56.92
CA GLN A 189 15.37 6.21 -56.86
C GLN A 189 15.60 7.63 -56.35
N ASP A 190 14.78 8.59 -56.78
CA ASP A 190 14.83 9.99 -56.34
C ASP A 190 14.58 10.13 -54.83
N ALA A 191 13.66 9.32 -54.29
CA ALA A 191 13.34 9.30 -52.87
C ALA A 191 14.48 8.67 -52.07
N GLU A 192 15.06 7.57 -52.57
CA GLU A 192 16.19 6.90 -51.92
C GLU A 192 17.42 7.82 -51.84
N GLU A 193 17.74 8.55 -52.91
CA GLU A 193 18.84 9.52 -52.92
C GLU A 193 18.65 10.61 -51.86
N LYS A 194 17.44 11.16 -51.72
CA LYS A 194 17.15 12.16 -50.69
C LYS A 194 17.15 11.59 -49.27
N LEU A 195 16.71 10.35 -49.08
CA LEU A 195 16.85 9.66 -47.81
C LEU A 195 18.32 9.47 -47.44
N ARG A 196 19.20 9.13 -48.39
CA ARG A 196 20.66 9.07 -48.17
C ARG A 196 21.25 10.45 -47.85
N SER A 197 20.84 11.51 -48.55
CA SER A 197 21.22 12.88 -48.21
C SER A 197 20.77 13.28 -46.79
N PHE A 198 19.55 12.92 -46.40
CA PHE A 198 19.02 13.12 -45.05
C PHE A 198 19.83 12.33 -44.01
N ALA A 199 20.20 11.08 -44.29
CA ALA A 199 21.04 10.25 -43.41
C ALA A 199 22.42 10.88 -43.18
N SER A 200 23.01 11.47 -44.23
CA SER A 200 24.29 12.20 -44.15
C SER A 200 24.22 13.58 -43.48
N GLY A 201 23.02 14.03 -43.08
CA GLY A 201 22.81 15.34 -42.44
C GLY A 201 22.77 16.53 -43.41
N GLN A 202 22.70 16.29 -44.72
CA GLN A 202 22.61 17.34 -45.75
C GLN A 202 21.19 17.88 -45.94
N CYS A 203 20.17 17.17 -45.44
CA CYS A 203 18.77 17.59 -45.52
C CYS A 203 18.13 17.47 -44.13
N ASP A 204 17.32 18.46 -43.78
CA ASP A 204 16.59 18.52 -42.51
C ASP A 204 15.14 18.02 -42.63
N PHE A 205 14.59 17.96 -43.85
CA PHE A 205 13.22 17.51 -44.09
C PHE A 205 13.06 16.77 -45.41
N VAL A 206 12.37 15.63 -45.38
CA VAL A 206 12.00 14.83 -46.55
C VAL A 206 10.55 14.40 -46.43
N GLN A 207 9.77 14.61 -47.49
CA GLN A 207 8.37 14.20 -47.57
C GLN A 207 8.16 13.18 -48.67
N LEU A 208 7.50 12.09 -48.31
CA LEU A 208 7.20 10.95 -49.17
C LEU A 208 5.69 10.81 -49.39
N SER A 209 5.33 10.42 -50.60
CA SER A 209 3.96 10.08 -50.99
C SER A 209 3.89 8.62 -51.48
N VAL A 210 2.75 7.98 -51.28
CA VAL A 210 2.49 6.63 -51.79
C VAL A 210 1.67 6.77 -53.07
N ASP A 211 2.24 6.34 -54.19
CA ASP A 211 1.56 6.30 -55.46
C ASP A 211 0.66 5.05 -55.52
N CYS A 212 -0.65 5.27 -55.51
CA CYS A 212 -1.65 4.20 -55.52
C CYS A 212 -1.83 3.51 -56.87
N LEU A 213 -1.28 4.06 -57.96
CA LEU A 213 -1.35 3.50 -59.31
C LEU A 213 -0.14 2.63 -59.62
N ASN A 214 1.06 3.14 -59.30
CA ASN A 214 2.32 2.44 -59.57
C ASN A 214 2.83 1.60 -58.40
N GLU A 215 2.12 1.63 -57.26
CA GLU A 215 2.47 0.88 -56.05
C GLU A 215 3.92 1.13 -55.59
N ALA A 216 4.34 2.40 -55.63
CA ALA A 216 5.69 2.84 -55.31
C ALA A 216 5.68 4.05 -54.38
N ILE A 217 6.75 4.23 -53.61
CA ILE A 217 6.92 5.35 -52.68
C ILE A 217 7.77 6.42 -53.37
N LYS A 218 7.18 7.60 -53.57
CA LYS A 218 7.78 8.70 -54.32
C LYS A 218 8.17 9.87 -53.42
N LEU A 219 9.11 10.67 -53.91
CA LEU A 219 9.50 11.92 -53.29
C LEU A 219 8.50 13.02 -53.67
N GLU A 220 7.95 13.73 -52.69
CA GLU A 220 7.06 14.86 -52.93
C GLU A 220 7.80 16.20 -52.76
N ALA A 221 8.46 16.38 -51.61
CA ALA A 221 9.13 17.62 -51.24
C ALA A 221 10.36 17.35 -50.36
N HIS A 222 11.34 18.25 -50.41
CA HIS A 222 12.52 18.20 -49.56
C HIS A 222 13.03 19.61 -49.24
N HIS A 223 13.62 19.78 -48.06
CA HIS A 223 14.27 21.03 -47.67
C HIS A 223 15.64 20.76 -47.04
N THR A 224 16.65 21.45 -47.55
CA THR A 224 18.05 21.31 -47.12
C THR A 224 18.26 21.84 -45.70
N ILE A 225 17.71 23.03 -45.39
CA ILE A 225 17.80 23.69 -44.07
C ILE A 225 16.42 24.24 -43.72
N LEU A 226 15.90 23.87 -42.54
CA LEU A 226 14.69 24.48 -41.98
C LEU A 226 15.12 25.56 -40.97
N GLN A 227 14.92 26.84 -41.32
CA GLN A 227 15.30 27.97 -40.45
C GLN A 227 14.30 28.20 -39.30
N ASP A 228 13.02 27.84 -39.47
CA ASP A 228 12.01 27.91 -38.40
C ASP A 228 10.99 26.76 -38.48
N ILE A 229 10.73 26.12 -37.34
CA ILE A 229 9.82 24.98 -37.20
C ILE A 229 8.35 25.42 -37.36
N SER A 230 8.04 26.70 -37.13
CA SER A 230 6.71 27.28 -37.37
C SER A 230 6.23 27.13 -38.82
N SER A 231 7.16 26.93 -39.77
CA SER A 231 6.85 26.69 -41.18
C SER A 231 6.40 25.25 -41.47
N LEU A 232 6.58 24.31 -40.53
CA LEU A 232 6.25 22.89 -40.71
C LEU A 232 4.76 22.64 -40.98
N GLU A 233 3.87 23.41 -40.35
CA GLU A 233 2.42 23.28 -40.59
C GLU A 233 2.04 23.59 -42.06
N ASN A 234 2.80 24.47 -42.72
CA ASN A 234 2.58 24.78 -44.13
C ASN A 234 3.14 23.70 -45.06
N LEU A 235 4.12 22.92 -44.59
CA LEU A 235 4.75 21.83 -45.35
C LEU A 235 3.96 20.52 -45.29
N VAL A 236 3.06 20.37 -44.33
CA VAL A 236 2.20 19.17 -44.19
C VAL A 236 0.85 19.41 -44.90
N PRO A 237 0.56 18.71 -46.00
CA PRO A 237 -0.70 18.90 -46.73
C PRO A 237 -1.92 18.49 -45.91
N LYS A 238 -2.96 19.34 -45.89
CA LYS A 238 -4.23 19.07 -45.19
C LYS A 238 -5.25 18.26 -46.00
N LYS A 239 -4.91 17.89 -47.24
CA LYS A 239 -5.82 17.23 -48.18
C LYS A 239 -5.39 15.82 -48.62
N SER A 240 -4.15 15.43 -48.34
CA SER A 240 -3.60 14.15 -48.78
C SER A 240 -2.64 13.59 -47.73
N PRO A 241 -2.69 12.28 -47.42
CA PRO A 241 -1.76 11.67 -46.47
C PRO A 241 -0.33 11.73 -47.00
N ARG A 242 0.61 11.95 -46.09
CA ARG A 242 2.05 12.01 -46.39
C ARG A 242 2.86 11.44 -45.22
N TYR A 243 4.01 10.85 -45.55
CA TYR A 243 5.05 10.58 -44.56
C TYR A 243 6.08 11.70 -44.63
N SER A 244 6.49 12.21 -43.48
CA SER A 244 7.52 13.24 -43.38
C SER A 244 8.58 12.80 -42.39
N LEU A 245 9.84 12.87 -42.80
CA LEU A 245 10.99 12.75 -41.92
C LEU A 245 11.49 14.15 -41.58
N LEU A 246 11.63 14.42 -40.29
CA LEU A 246 12.07 15.71 -39.78
C LEU A 246 13.28 15.50 -38.86
N ARG A 247 14.36 16.24 -39.15
CA ARG A 247 15.50 16.40 -38.24
C ARG A 247 15.26 17.63 -37.38
N PHE A 248 14.93 17.39 -36.11
CA PHE A 248 14.66 18.44 -35.14
C PHE A 248 15.93 18.72 -34.34
N LYS A 249 16.50 19.90 -34.55
CA LYS A 249 17.67 20.40 -33.82
C LYS A 249 17.18 21.30 -32.68
N ASN A 250 17.53 20.95 -31.44
CA ASN A 250 17.20 21.79 -30.29
C ASN A 250 18.26 21.62 -29.20
N GLU A 251 18.70 22.74 -28.62
CA GLU A 251 19.77 22.76 -27.62
C GLU A 251 19.37 22.04 -26.31
N ASN A 252 18.07 21.97 -26.03
CA ASN A 252 17.52 21.31 -24.83
C ASN A 252 17.53 19.77 -24.91
N LEU A 253 17.94 19.17 -26.03
CA LEU A 253 18.01 17.71 -26.20
C LEU A 253 19.41 17.20 -25.85
N ALA A 254 19.48 16.09 -25.10
CA ALA A 254 20.76 15.49 -24.70
C ALA A 254 21.66 15.08 -25.89
N LYS A 255 21.07 14.75 -27.04
CA LYS A 255 21.78 14.43 -28.29
C LYS A 255 21.93 15.63 -29.24
N GLY A 256 21.37 16.80 -28.91
CA GLY A 256 21.33 18.00 -29.77
C GLY A 256 20.41 17.92 -30.99
N GLU A 257 20.20 16.72 -31.54
CA GLU A 257 19.28 16.45 -32.64
C GLU A 257 18.42 15.20 -32.37
N ALA A 258 17.22 15.19 -32.96
CA ALA A 258 16.29 14.06 -32.93
C ALA A 258 15.60 13.88 -34.28
N ILE A 259 15.33 12.63 -34.66
CA ILE A 259 14.67 12.30 -35.93
C ILE A 259 13.24 11.84 -35.65
N PHE A 260 12.28 12.58 -36.21
CA PHE A 260 10.86 12.26 -36.15
C PHE A 260 10.38 11.67 -37.48
N PHE A 261 9.66 10.54 -37.38
CA PHE A 261 8.83 10.04 -38.46
C PHE A 261 7.39 10.48 -38.21
N ILE A 262 6.88 11.37 -39.06
CA ILE A 262 5.55 11.94 -38.95
C ILE A 262 4.67 11.32 -40.03
N TYR A 263 3.63 10.61 -39.61
CA TYR A 263 2.56 10.17 -40.51
C TYR A 263 1.38 11.12 -40.38
N SER A 264 1.23 11.98 -41.40
CA SER A 264 0.12 12.94 -41.49
C SER A 264 -1.09 12.31 -42.15
N ILE A 265 -2.24 12.38 -41.48
CA ILE A 265 -3.51 11.83 -41.95
C ILE A 265 -4.51 12.98 -42.02
N PRO A 266 -4.96 13.40 -43.20
CA PRO A 266 -6.01 14.40 -43.32
C PRO A 266 -7.39 13.78 -43.01
N PRO A 267 -8.42 14.60 -42.71
CA PRO A 267 -9.76 14.13 -42.42
C PRO A 267 -10.34 13.34 -43.59
N SER A 268 -11.07 12.28 -43.26
CA SER A 268 -11.55 11.22 -44.18
C SER A 268 -12.38 11.72 -45.36
N GLN A 269 -12.92 12.93 -45.29
CA GLN A 269 -13.68 13.55 -46.38
C GLN A 269 -12.81 13.92 -47.59
N SER A 270 -11.50 14.05 -47.42
CA SER A 270 -10.56 14.50 -48.46
C SER A 270 -9.76 13.38 -49.13
N CYS A 271 -9.81 12.16 -48.60
CA CYS A 271 -9.00 11.02 -49.08
C CYS A 271 -9.84 9.76 -49.22
N THR A 272 -9.42 8.90 -50.15
CA THR A 272 -10.09 7.62 -50.35
C THR A 272 -9.69 6.61 -49.28
N ILE A 273 -10.58 5.66 -48.96
CA ILE A 273 -10.27 4.55 -48.04
C ILE A 273 -9.07 3.75 -48.55
N LYS A 274 -8.95 3.58 -49.88
CA LYS A 274 -7.82 2.89 -50.52
C LYS A 274 -6.49 3.56 -50.17
N GLU A 275 -6.39 4.88 -50.33
CA GLU A 275 -5.18 5.64 -49.98
C GLU A 275 -4.87 5.50 -48.49
N LEU A 276 -5.84 5.73 -47.60
CA LEU A 276 -5.62 5.62 -46.15
C LEU A 276 -5.14 4.23 -45.72
N MET A 277 -5.71 3.17 -46.30
CA MET A 277 -5.32 1.79 -46.04
C MET A 277 -3.91 1.49 -46.55
N LEU A 278 -3.54 1.98 -47.73
CA LEU A 278 -2.18 1.81 -48.28
C LEU A 278 -1.15 2.53 -47.41
N PHE A 279 -1.39 3.79 -47.03
CA PHE A 279 -0.51 4.52 -46.12
C PHE A 279 -0.45 3.90 -44.71
N SER A 280 -1.50 3.24 -44.24
CA SER A 280 -1.43 2.53 -42.95
C SER A 280 -0.62 1.22 -43.07
N SER A 281 -0.78 0.51 -44.18
CA SER A 281 -0.17 -0.80 -44.42
C SER A 281 1.32 -0.72 -44.79
N CYS A 282 1.73 0.33 -45.53
CA CYS A 282 3.11 0.53 -45.96
C CYS A 282 4.02 1.13 -44.89
N LYS A 283 3.45 1.73 -43.82
CA LYS A 283 4.22 2.40 -42.75
C LYS A 283 5.26 1.47 -42.11
N GLY A 284 4.86 0.27 -41.72
CA GLY A 284 5.73 -0.68 -41.01
C GLY A 284 6.94 -1.10 -41.87
N PRO A 285 6.72 -1.68 -43.06
CA PRO A 285 7.80 -2.05 -43.98
C PRO A 285 8.70 -0.87 -44.37
N LEU A 286 8.12 0.30 -44.67
CA LEU A 286 8.89 1.51 -45.00
C LEU A 286 9.83 1.92 -43.87
N ILE A 287 9.33 1.96 -42.63
CA ILE A 287 10.15 2.28 -41.46
C ILE A 287 11.29 1.25 -41.30
N GLY A 288 10.98 -0.04 -41.49
CA GLY A 288 11.99 -1.09 -41.44
C GLY A 288 13.07 -0.94 -42.51
N GLU A 289 12.70 -0.48 -43.72
CA GLU A 289 13.64 -0.22 -44.81
C GLU A 289 14.50 1.03 -44.57
N ILE A 290 13.91 2.11 -44.04
CA ILE A 290 14.61 3.34 -43.62
C ILE A 290 15.62 3.05 -42.49
N GLU A 291 15.22 2.24 -41.50
CA GLU A 291 16.07 1.82 -40.37
C GLU A 291 17.09 0.74 -40.77
N SER A 292 16.93 0.10 -41.94
CA SER A 292 17.84 -0.93 -42.42
C SER A 292 19.22 -0.35 -42.81
N LYS A 293 20.22 -1.23 -42.93
CA LYS A 293 21.61 -0.83 -43.23
C LYS A 293 21.82 -0.14 -44.58
N SER A 294 20.86 -0.22 -45.52
CA SER A 294 20.99 0.41 -46.85
C SER A 294 20.90 1.93 -46.78
N ILE A 295 20.01 2.45 -45.93
CA ILE A 295 19.76 3.90 -45.74
C ILE A 295 20.35 4.37 -44.40
N GLY A 296 20.19 3.58 -43.33
CA GLY A 296 20.87 3.79 -42.05
C GLY A 296 20.35 4.95 -41.20
N ILE A 297 19.06 5.29 -41.29
CA ILE A 297 18.46 6.36 -40.46
C ILE A 297 17.88 5.75 -39.18
N VAL A 298 18.31 6.26 -38.01
CA VAL A 298 17.74 5.87 -36.71
C VAL A 298 16.59 6.82 -36.37
N ILE A 299 15.35 6.31 -36.33
CA ILE A 299 14.16 7.09 -35.99
C ILE A 299 13.97 7.09 -34.47
N ASP A 300 14.02 8.26 -33.83
CA ASP A 300 13.86 8.38 -32.38
C ASP A 300 12.38 8.31 -31.96
N LYS A 301 11.48 8.95 -32.72
CA LYS A 301 10.04 8.99 -32.41
C LYS A 301 9.17 8.86 -33.66
N LYS A 302 8.08 8.09 -33.53
CA LYS A 302 7.08 7.82 -34.57
C LYS A 302 5.78 8.49 -34.14
N ILE A 303 5.36 9.53 -34.85
CA ILE A 303 4.17 10.35 -34.52
C ILE A 303 3.12 10.17 -35.61
N GLN A 304 1.85 10.13 -35.23
CA GLN A 304 0.71 10.22 -36.12
C GLN A 304 -0.03 11.52 -35.82
N VAL A 305 -0.34 12.29 -36.86
CA VAL A 305 -0.86 13.65 -36.75
C VAL A 305 -2.11 13.77 -37.61
N ASP A 306 -3.21 14.25 -37.03
CA ASP A 306 -4.42 14.64 -37.77
C ASP A 306 -4.39 16.15 -38.09
N SER A 307 -5.25 16.61 -39.00
CA SER A 307 -5.34 18.02 -39.39
C SER A 307 -5.76 19.00 -38.27
N ARG A 308 -6.17 18.48 -37.11
CA ARG A 308 -6.51 19.28 -35.91
C ARG A 308 -5.32 19.50 -34.99
N ASP A 309 -4.31 18.65 -35.10
CA ASP A 309 -3.13 18.68 -34.25
C ASP A 309 -2.18 19.76 -34.77
N LYS A 310 -1.66 20.57 -33.86
CA LYS A 310 -0.66 21.58 -34.18
C LYS A 310 0.73 20.99 -34.07
N LEU A 311 1.56 21.21 -35.07
CA LEU A 311 2.94 20.75 -35.08
C LEU A 311 3.87 21.90 -34.67
N ASP A 312 3.76 22.28 -33.40
CA ASP A 312 4.57 23.33 -32.81
C ASP A 312 5.86 22.77 -32.19
N LYS A 313 6.88 23.62 -32.04
CA LYS A 313 8.15 23.26 -31.39
C LYS A 313 7.94 22.67 -29.98
N THR A 314 6.94 23.17 -29.25
CA THR A 314 6.55 22.67 -27.92
C THR A 314 6.08 21.23 -27.98
N THR A 315 5.12 20.93 -28.86
CA THR A 315 4.55 19.58 -29.02
C THR A 315 5.62 18.55 -29.38
N LEU A 316 6.56 18.89 -30.27
CA LEU A 316 7.68 18.00 -30.63
C LEU A 316 8.64 17.79 -29.46
N LEU A 317 8.87 18.80 -28.62
CA LEU A 317 9.69 18.66 -27.43
C LEU A 317 8.99 17.75 -26.40
N ASP A 318 7.69 17.90 -26.20
CA ASP A 318 6.87 17.07 -25.30
C ASP A 318 6.93 15.58 -25.68
N TYR A 319 7.01 15.25 -26.98
CA TYR A 319 7.20 13.85 -27.41
C TYR A 319 8.56 13.25 -27.03
N MET A 320 9.58 14.10 -26.82
CA MET A 320 10.96 13.69 -26.53
C MET A 320 11.26 13.66 -25.04
N THR A 321 10.73 14.62 -24.29
CA THR A 321 10.82 14.61 -22.83
C THR A 321 9.72 13.72 -22.29
N PRO A 322 10.02 12.62 -21.56
CA PRO A 322 8.96 11.97 -20.79
C PRO A 322 8.35 13.04 -19.90
N GLU A 323 7.03 13.21 -19.94
CA GLU A 323 6.35 14.06 -18.96
C GLU A 323 6.76 13.53 -17.59
N THR A 324 7.64 14.26 -16.90
CA THR A 324 7.77 14.07 -15.47
C THR A 324 6.36 14.31 -14.93
N CYS A 325 5.86 13.43 -14.06
CA CYS A 325 4.61 13.65 -13.32
C CYS A 325 4.53 15.03 -12.59
N GLU A 326 5.59 15.83 -12.67
CA GLU A 326 5.79 17.14 -12.06
C GLU A 326 5.07 18.30 -12.75
N THR A 327 4.74 18.25 -14.05
CA THR A 327 3.93 19.34 -14.66
C THR A 327 2.46 19.32 -14.21
N ILE A 328 2.03 18.25 -13.51
CA ILE A 328 0.78 18.21 -12.75
C ILE A 328 0.96 18.85 -11.34
N LEU A 329 2.19 19.01 -10.84
CA LEU A 329 2.49 19.45 -9.47
C LEU A 329 2.57 20.97 -9.26
N GLU A 330 2.72 21.78 -10.32
CA GLU A 330 2.79 23.25 -10.13
C GLU A 330 1.42 23.92 -10.02
N ASN A 331 0.35 23.28 -10.54
CA ASN A 331 -1.01 23.79 -10.39
C ASN A 331 -1.91 22.93 -9.49
N ASN A 332 -1.43 21.82 -8.93
CA ASN A 332 -2.15 21.07 -7.92
C ASN A 332 -1.20 20.55 -6.84
N SER A 333 -1.57 20.79 -5.59
CA SER A 333 -0.87 20.35 -4.39
C SER A 333 -0.47 18.87 -4.44
N PRO A 334 0.64 18.45 -3.78
CA PRO A 334 1.13 17.09 -3.85
C PRO A 334 0.28 16.19 -2.94
N ALA A 335 -0.75 15.57 -3.50
CA ALA A 335 -1.36 14.35 -2.97
C ALA A 335 -2.16 13.65 -4.08
N ASN A 336 -1.81 12.40 -4.31
CA ASN A 336 -2.56 11.37 -5.05
C ASN A 336 -2.53 11.41 -6.58
N ASN A 337 -2.17 10.25 -7.13
CA ASN A 337 -2.32 9.83 -8.51
C ASN A 337 -3.59 10.39 -9.19
N GLY A 338 -3.39 11.33 -10.13
CA GLY A 338 -4.02 11.36 -11.45
C GLY A 338 -5.55 11.46 -11.59
N GLN A 339 -6.33 11.52 -10.51
CA GLN A 339 -7.76 11.85 -10.56
C GLN A 339 -8.06 12.81 -9.43
N GLN A 340 -8.64 13.98 -9.75
CA GLN A 340 -9.17 14.90 -8.75
C GLN A 340 -10.15 14.15 -7.85
N GLN A 341 -9.70 13.71 -6.68
CA GLN A 341 -10.57 13.09 -5.68
C GLN A 341 -11.39 14.22 -5.05
N PHE A 342 -12.71 14.15 -5.21
CA PHE A 342 -13.62 15.01 -4.47
C PHE A 342 -13.43 14.77 -2.97
N GLU A 343 -13.46 15.83 -2.17
CA GLU A 343 -13.45 15.69 -0.72
C GLU A 343 -14.68 14.88 -0.28
N ARG A 344 -14.46 13.85 0.55
CA ARG A 344 -15.56 13.12 1.16
C ARG A 344 -16.34 14.06 2.07
N PRO A 345 -17.67 13.96 2.13
CA PRO A 345 -18.46 14.80 3.03
C PRO A 345 -17.96 14.64 4.47
N PRO A 346 -17.89 15.74 5.25
CA PRO A 346 -17.47 15.68 6.64
C PRO A 346 -18.40 14.76 7.43
N ARG A 347 -17.83 13.90 8.28
CA ARG A 347 -18.60 12.93 9.09
C ARG A 347 -19.65 13.67 9.95
N PRO A 348 -20.93 13.26 9.93
CA PRO A 348 -21.96 13.86 10.78
C PRO A 348 -21.56 13.71 12.25
N GLY A 349 -21.61 14.80 13.02
CA GLY A 349 -21.37 14.76 14.46
C GLY A 349 -19.90 14.73 14.89
N GLY A 350 -18.96 14.93 13.96
CA GLY A 350 -17.62 15.36 14.32
C GLY A 350 -17.68 16.77 14.87
N GLY A 351 -18.02 16.94 16.16
CA GLY A 351 -17.68 18.17 16.86
C GLY A 351 -16.21 18.51 16.59
N PRO A 352 -15.81 19.80 16.63
CA PRO A 352 -14.40 20.15 16.45
C PRO A 352 -13.61 19.19 17.33
N ARG A 353 -12.64 18.46 16.73
CA ARG A 353 -11.73 17.57 17.47
C ARG A 353 -11.47 18.28 18.79
N ARG A 354 -11.81 17.68 19.93
CA ARG A 354 -11.52 18.32 21.22
C ARG A 354 -10.00 18.38 21.28
N ILE A 355 -9.46 19.51 20.80
CA ILE A 355 -8.05 19.82 20.80
C ILE A 355 -7.67 19.67 22.26
N ILE A 356 -6.89 18.63 22.56
CA ILE A 356 -6.22 18.52 23.84
C ILE A 356 -5.25 19.71 23.82
N LYS A 357 -5.71 20.87 24.33
CA LYS A 357 -5.03 22.18 24.24
C LYS A 357 -3.62 22.22 24.87
N LYS A 358 -3.03 21.08 25.23
CA LYS A 358 -1.80 20.96 26.01
C LYS A 358 -0.81 19.88 25.53
N ILE A 359 -1.02 19.22 24.39
CA ILE A 359 -0.01 18.27 23.85
C ILE A 359 0.94 19.00 22.90
N LYS A 360 2.24 18.80 23.12
CA LYS A 360 3.35 19.33 22.32
C LYS A 360 4.07 18.19 21.63
N LEU A 361 4.27 18.28 20.32
CA LEU A 361 5.13 17.35 19.60
C LEU A 361 6.58 17.79 19.79
N PHE A 362 7.38 16.90 20.37
CA PHE A 362 8.80 17.13 20.64
C PHE A 362 9.65 16.25 19.74
N TYR A 363 10.42 16.87 18.86
CA TYR A 363 11.24 16.21 17.86
C TYR A 363 12.69 16.09 18.32
N PHE A 364 13.18 14.87 18.42
CA PHE A 364 14.55 14.50 18.74
C PHE A 364 15.22 13.99 17.45
N HIS A 365 16.13 14.79 16.91
CA HIS A 365 16.81 14.48 15.66
C HIS A 365 18.00 13.54 15.88
N GLY A 366 18.30 12.70 14.88
CA GLY A 366 19.42 11.76 14.91
C GLY A 366 20.77 12.42 14.61
N LEU A 367 21.80 11.57 14.46
CA LEU A 367 23.18 12.00 14.25
C LEU A 367 23.36 12.44 12.79
N GLY A 368 23.69 13.71 12.57
CA GLY A 368 23.88 14.26 11.23
C GLY A 368 22.61 14.58 10.43
N SER A 369 21.44 14.60 11.09
CA SER A 369 20.13 15.06 10.60
C SER A 369 19.64 14.46 9.27
N ALA A 370 18.58 13.64 9.32
CA ALA A 370 17.95 12.98 8.20
C ALA A 370 17.25 13.95 7.23
N LYS A 371 17.19 13.62 5.94
CA LYS A 371 16.61 14.45 4.86
C LYS A 371 15.16 15.00 5.08
N ASN A 372 14.40 14.53 6.08
CA ASN A 372 12.97 14.84 6.28
C ASN A 372 12.70 15.86 7.42
N ASP A 373 13.72 16.60 7.86
CA ASP A 373 13.97 16.82 9.29
C ASP A 373 13.08 17.77 10.12
N LYS A 374 12.09 18.44 9.52
CA LYS A 374 11.28 19.39 10.32
C LYS A 374 9.96 19.73 9.67
N LYS A 375 9.99 19.95 8.35
CA LYS A 375 8.86 20.48 7.59
C LYS A 375 7.63 19.57 7.68
N LEU A 376 7.83 18.25 7.59
CA LEU A 376 6.76 17.26 7.71
C LEU A 376 6.07 17.36 9.08
N PHE A 377 6.85 17.31 10.16
CA PHE A 377 6.31 17.36 11.52
C PHE A 377 5.69 18.72 11.85
N GLN A 378 6.28 19.83 11.39
CA GLN A 378 5.69 21.16 11.53
C GLN A 378 4.33 21.25 10.84
N LYS A 379 4.26 20.85 9.56
CA LYS A 379 3.02 20.84 8.79
C LYS A 379 1.96 19.95 9.43
N TRP A 380 2.33 18.75 9.87
CA TRP A 380 1.42 17.84 10.56
C TRP A 380 0.93 18.42 11.88
N THR A 381 1.79 19.08 12.67
CA THR A 381 1.35 19.74 13.91
C THR A 381 0.43 20.93 13.67
N GLU A 382 0.64 21.71 12.61
CA GLU A 382 -0.23 22.83 12.23
C GLU A 382 -1.62 22.34 11.87
N ILE A 383 -1.72 21.28 11.05
CA ILE A 383 -2.99 20.63 10.69
C ILE A 383 -3.73 20.11 11.93
N ASN A 384 -2.99 19.56 12.89
CA ASN A 384 -3.55 18.99 14.12
C ASN A 384 -3.69 19.98 15.28
N LEU A 385 -3.36 21.27 15.06
CA LEU A 385 -3.42 22.34 16.08
C LEU A 385 -2.58 22.04 17.34
N LEU A 386 -1.41 21.41 17.14
CA LEU A 386 -0.43 21.08 18.17
C LEU A 386 0.77 22.03 18.11
N LYS A 387 1.51 22.15 19.22
CA LYS A 387 2.78 22.91 19.24
C LYS A 387 3.95 22.01 18.83
N PHE A 388 4.79 22.47 17.91
CA PHE A 388 6.04 21.81 17.54
C PHE A 388 7.23 22.40 18.30
N GLN A 389 8.09 21.55 18.86
CA GLN A 389 9.42 21.95 19.31
C GLN A 389 10.44 20.88 18.91
N MET A 390 11.62 21.34 18.51
CA MET A 390 12.78 20.51 18.26
C MET A 390 13.76 20.65 19.43
N ILE A 391 14.41 19.55 19.82
CA ILE A 391 15.50 19.61 20.80
C ILE A 391 16.63 20.49 20.27
N LYS A 392 17.24 21.26 21.16
CA LYS A 392 18.54 21.87 20.93
C LYS A 392 19.52 21.11 21.80
N TYR A 393 20.29 20.22 21.20
CA TYR A 393 21.43 19.63 21.91
C TYR A 393 22.40 20.76 22.27
N ASN A 394 22.99 20.69 23.45
CA ASN A 394 24.03 21.65 23.76
C ASN A 394 25.16 21.37 22.77
N GLU A 395 25.50 22.37 21.96
CA GLU A 395 26.83 22.44 21.39
C GLU A 395 27.78 22.17 22.54
N CYS A 396 28.62 21.15 22.42
CA CYS A 396 29.69 20.91 23.37
C CYS A 396 30.70 22.06 23.17
N SER A 397 30.32 23.28 23.59
CA SER A 397 30.89 24.54 23.17
C SER A 397 32.38 24.55 23.45
N GLY A 398 33.16 24.46 22.37
CA GLY A 398 34.61 24.34 22.35
C GLY A 398 35.04 23.61 21.07
N ASP A 399 36.12 24.09 20.44
CA ASP A 399 36.52 23.76 19.06
C ASP A 399 36.68 22.27 18.69
N ARG A 400 36.72 21.33 19.66
CA ARG A 400 37.05 19.91 19.41
C ARG A 400 36.55 18.99 20.53
N ARG A 401 35.25 18.66 20.61
CA ARG A 401 34.78 17.57 21.50
C ARG A 401 34.16 16.40 20.74
N ILE A 402 34.52 15.20 21.19
CA ILE A 402 34.04 13.91 20.67
C ILE A 402 32.62 13.69 21.17
N TRP A 403 31.74 13.31 20.25
CA TRP A 403 30.33 13.11 20.49
C TRP A 403 30.07 11.75 21.16
N THR A 404 29.26 11.70 22.23
CA THR A 404 28.92 10.45 22.94
C THR A 404 27.42 10.35 23.24
N VAL A 405 26.92 9.11 23.32
CA VAL A 405 25.51 8.82 23.63
C VAL A 405 25.09 9.36 24.99
N GLU A 406 26.02 9.40 25.94
CA GLU A 406 25.78 9.89 27.29
C GLU A 406 25.52 11.39 27.32
N ASN A 407 26.25 12.17 26.51
CA ASN A 407 26.04 13.62 26.42
C ASN A 407 24.64 13.92 25.86
N TRP A 408 24.19 13.21 24.81
CA TRP A 408 22.81 13.37 24.34
C TRP A 408 21.78 12.89 25.35
N ALA A 409 22.02 11.77 26.03
CA ALA A 409 21.10 11.32 27.06
C ALA A 409 20.95 12.37 28.17
N GLN A 410 22.02 13.07 28.55
CA GLN A 410 21.97 14.18 29.51
C GLN A 410 21.19 15.39 28.98
N ASP A 411 21.40 15.79 27.73
CA ASP A 411 20.67 16.90 27.12
C ASP A 411 19.17 16.58 26.97
N VAL A 412 18.83 15.38 26.51
CA VAL A 412 17.44 14.91 26.46
C VAL A 412 16.83 14.86 27.86
N THR A 413 17.58 14.40 28.87
CA THR A 413 17.11 14.38 30.27
C THR A 413 16.79 15.78 30.76
N LYS A 414 17.68 16.75 30.56
CA LYS A 414 17.47 18.16 30.98
C LYS A 414 16.24 18.75 30.31
N GLU A 415 16.06 18.51 29.02
CA GLU A 415 14.92 19.05 28.28
C GLU A 415 13.61 18.38 28.74
N LEU A 416 13.57 17.07 28.92
CA LEU A 416 12.39 16.38 29.46
C LEU A 416 12.02 16.87 30.87
N GLN A 417 13.01 17.10 31.74
CA GLN A 417 12.78 17.68 33.07
C GLN A 417 12.15 19.07 32.98
N LYS A 418 12.67 19.94 32.12
CA LYS A 418 12.12 21.28 31.89
C LYS A 418 10.66 21.22 31.42
N GLN A 419 10.35 20.32 30.48
CA GLN A 419 8.98 20.18 29.99
C GLN A 419 8.01 19.65 31.07
N GLN A 420 8.50 18.78 31.97
CA GLN A 420 7.74 18.29 33.12
C GLN A 420 7.50 19.39 34.17
N GLU A 421 8.50 20.23 34.45
CA GLU A 421 8.38 21.41 35.34
C GLU A 421 7.35 22.42 34.80
N GLU A 422 7.35 22.65 33.49
CA GLU A 422 6.35 23.48 32.78
C GLU A 422 4.95 22.82 32.72
N LYS A 423 4.79 21.59 33.22
CA LYS A 423 3.57 20.77 33.16
C LYS A 423 3.05 20.56 31.74
N ASN A 424 3.95 20.50 30.76
CA ASN A 424 3.62 20.20 29.37
C ASN A 424 3.40 18.69 29.20
N LYS A 425 2.43 18.32 28.37
CA LYS A 425 2.24 16.94 27.91
C LYS A 425 2.93 16.78 26.56
N ILE A 426 3.74 15.74 26.40
CA ILE A 426 4.62 15.60 25.24
C ILE A 426 4.27 14.36 24.44
N MET A 427 4.23 14.52 23.12
CA MET A 427 4.36 13.42 22.16
C MET A 427 5.79 13.43 21.62
N ALA A 428 6.57 12.42 21.93
CA ALA A 428 7.99 12.35 21.55
C ALA A 428 8.17 11.68 20.18
N VAL A 429 8.98 12.28 19.32
CA VAL A 429 9.40 11.70 18.05
C VAL A 429 10.91 11.56 18.05
N CYS A 430 11.44 10.34 17.99
CA CYS A 430 12.88 10.08 17.98
C CYS A 430 13.30 9.43 16.66
N VAL A 431 14.29 10.03 16.00
CA VAL A 431 14.84 9.54 14.73
C VAL A 431 16.23 8.95 14.94
N SER A 432 16.45 7.75 14.42
CA SER A 432 17.76 7.07 14.41
C SER A 432 18.41 7.07 15.80
N ALA A 433 19.63 7.59 15.90
CA ALA A 433 20.44 7.50 17.11
C ALA A 433 19.83 8.20 18.35
N SER A 434 18.92 9.16 18.16
CA SER A 434 18.23 9.85 19.26
C SER A 434 17.30 8.93 20.05
N ALA A 435 16.81 7.85 19.43
CA ALA A 435 15.99 6.85 20.10
C ALA A 435 16.73 6.24 21.30
N GLN A 436 18.01 5.92 21.14
CA GLN A 436 18.82 5.39 22.23
C GLN A 436 19.05 6.42 23.34
N ALA A 437 19.32 7.68 22.98
CA ALA A 437 19.47 8.75 23.96
C ALA A 437 18.18 8.94 24.78
N PHE A 438 17.03 9.03 24.12
CA PHE A 438 15.73 9.20 24.77
C PHE A 438 15.38 8.03 25.70
N LEU A 439 15.52 6.80 25.20
CA LEU A 439 15.26 5.60 26.00
C LEU A 439 16.18 5.52 27.23
N ARG A 440 17.45 5.98 27.10
CA ARG A 440 18.40 6.06 28.23
C ARG A 440 17.99 7.12 29.24
N SER A 441 17.55 8.30 28.80
CA SER A 441 17.05 9.36 29.68
C SER A 441 15.86 8.88 30.53
N VAL A 442 14.90 8.22 29.90
CA VAL A 442 13.73 7.64 30.57
C VAL A 442 14.13 6.50 31.51
N TRP A 443 15.16 5.73 31.15
CA TRP A 443 15.71 4.69 32.02
C TRP A 443 16.41 5.26 33.26
N TYR A 444 17.24 6.29 33.09
CA TYR A 444 17.93 6.97 34.20
C TYR A 444 16.97 7.64 35.17
N LYS A 445 15.88 8.23 34.65
CA LYS A 445 14.85 8.92 35.44
C LYS A 445 13.45 8.47 35.01
N PRO A 446 12.95 7.35 35.55
CA PRO A 446 11.62 6.82 35.20
C PRO A 446 10.47 7.80 35.46
N GLU A 447 10.64 8.75 36.38
CA GLU A 447 9.68 9.82 36.69
C GLU A 447 9.37 10.75 35.50
N LEU A 448 10.26 10.82 34.50
CA LEU A 448 10.07 11.58 33.26
C LEU A 448 8.94 11.02 32.39
N THR A 449 8.55 9.76 32.60
CA THR A 449 7.45 9.12 31.87
C THR A 449 6.10 9.79 32.11
N ASN A 450 5.88 10.44 33.25
CA ASN A 450 4.60 11.06 33.63
C ASN A 450 4.19 12.24 32.72
N GLY A 451 5.16 12.86 32.05
CA GLY A 451 4.93 13.96 31.09
C GLY A 451 4.73 13.50 29.65
N ILE A 452 4.94 12.21 29.36
CA ILE A 452 4.99 11.65 28.00
C ILE A 452 3.68 10.90 27.72
N GLU A 453 2.98 11.34 26.69
CA GLU A 453 1.69 10.77 26.28
C GLU A 453 1.84 9.72 25.18
N GLY A 454 2.90 9.78 24.36
CA GLY A 454 3.17 8.79 23.32
C GLY A 454 4.54 8.95 22.69
N LEU A 455 5.00 7.89 22.01
CA LEU A 455 6.34 7.80 21.42
C LEU A 455 6.29 7.27 19.99
N LEU A 456 6.87 8.02 19.06
CA LEU A 456 7.16 7.60 17.70
C LEU A 456 8.67 7.40 17.53
N LEU A 457 9.07 6.21 17.08
CA LEU A 457 10.45 5.88 16.74
C LEU A 457 10.58 5.71 15.22
N ILE A 458 11.53 6.40 14.59
CA ILE A 458 11.81 6.28 13.15
C ILE A 458 13.21 5.72 12.97
N SER A 459 13.31 4.54 12.35
CA SER A 459 14.56 3.78 12.17
C SER A 459 15.44 3.77 13.42
N PRO A 460 14.91 3.42 14.62
CA PRO A 460 15.59 3.64 15.89
C PRO A 460 16.98 2.99 15.91
N GLY A 461 17.99 3.78 16.29
CA GLY A 461 19.40 3.41 16.26
C GLY A 461 19.84 2.40 17.32
N VAL A 462 19.06 1.35 17.58
CA VAL A 462 19.37 0.34 18.60
C VAL A 462 20.03 -0.89 18.00
N GLY A 463 20.89 -1.55 18.77
CA GLY A 463 21.59 -2.78 18.35
C GLY A 463 22.55 -2.57 17.18
N MET A 464 23.08 -1.36 17.00
CA MET A 464 24.02 -1.01 15.95
C MET A 464 25.33 -1.81 16.08
N GLN A 465 25.80 -2.39 14.98
CA GLN A 465 27.13 -3.01 14.90
C GLN A 465 28.15 -2.00 14.40
N VAL A 466 29.19 -1.74 15.22
CA VAL A 466 30.22 -0.72 14.95
C VAL A 466 30.88 -0.89 13.57
N ASP A 467 31.35 -2.09 13.26
CA ASP A 467 32.02 -2.37 11.98
C ASP A 467 31.10 -2.16 10.77
N ASN A 468 29.84 -2.59 10.87
CA ASN A 468 28.87 -2.39 9.80
C ASN A 468 28.54 -0.91 9.64
N TYR A 469 28.36 -0.18 10.74
CA TYR A 469 28.10 1.26 10.71
C TYR A 469 29.25 2.02 10.04
N ILE A 470 30.49 1.78 10.49
CA ILE A 470 31.69 2.42 9.93
C ILE A 470 31.79 2.17 8.42
N ARG A 471 31.60 0.92 7.98
CA ARG A 471 31.66 0.54 6.56
C ARG A 471 30.59 1.21 5.69
N ARG A 472 29.42 1.48 6.26
CA ARG A 472 28.24 1.97 5.53
C ARG A 472 28.14 3.49 5.48
N VAL A 473 28.64 4.16 6.51
CA VAL A 473 28.45 5.61 6.71
C VAL A 473 29.70 6.40 6.30
N PHE A 474 30.90 5.90 6.58
CA PHE A 474 32.14 6.66 6.35
C PHE A 474 32.83 6.30 5.02
N PRO A 475 33.44 7.26 4.31
CA PRO A 475 34.34 7.00 3.19
C PRO A 475 35.56 6.16 3.58
N LEU A 476 36.18 5.48 2.60
CA LEU A 476 37.29 4.53 2.84
C LEU A 476 38.49 5.12 3.60
N GLU A 477 38.81 6.40 3.39
CA GLU A 477 39.93 7.06 4.07
C GLU A 477 39.62 7.31 5.56
N GLU A 478 38.42 7.82 5.86
CA GLU A 478 37.95 8.02 7.24
C GLU A 478 37.76 6.70 7.99
N GLN A 479 37.37 5.61 7.30
CA GLN A 479 37.33 4.27 7.90
C GLN A 479 38.71 3.84 8.43
N LYS A 480 39.79 4.11 7.70
CA LYS A 480 41.16 3.80 8.15
C LYS A 480 41.57 4.66 9.33
N LEU A 481 41.23 5.95 9.28
CA LEU A 481 41.50 6.90 10.37
C LEU A 481 40.79 6.49 11.66
N LEU A 482 39.51 6.13 11.60
CA LEU A 482 38.74 5.61 12.74
C LEU A 482 39.37 4.34 13.32
N LYS A 483 39.76 3.38 12.47
CA LYS A 483 40.42 2.13 12.92
C LYS A 483 41.77 2.38 13.58
N ASN A 484 42.46 3.45 13.19
CA ASN A 484 43.71 3.87 13.81
C ASN A 484 43.50 4.73 15.08
N GLY A 485 42.26 4.87 15.56
CA GLY A 485 41.92 5.64 16.75
C GLY A 485 41.91 7.16 16.54
N SER A 486 41.90 7.64 15.29
CA SER A 486 41.78 9.06 14.99
C SER A 486 40.34 9.54 15.12
N VAL A 487 40.18 10.80 15.50
CA VAL A 487 38.88 11.48 15.50
C VAL A 487 38.58 11.92 14.07
N VAL A 488 37.39 11.59 13.58
CA VAL A 488 36.90 12.01 12.25
C VAL A 488 35.61 12.81 12.38
N GLU A 489 35.29 13.57 11.36
CA GLU A 489 34.02 14.27 11.26
C GLU A 489 32.94 13.30 10.75
N HIS A 490 31.75 13.36 11.33
CA HIS A 490 30.65 12.52 10.88
C HIS A 490 30.10 13.05 9.54
N PRO A 491 29.94 12.19 8.51
CA PRO A 491 29.31 12.58 7.27
C PRO A 491 27.82 12.92 7.49
N THR A 492 27.51 14.22 7.64
CA THR A 492 26.14 14.71 7.82
C THR A 492 25.43 14.92 6.48
N THR A 493 24.11 14.81 6.47
CA THR A 493 23.27 15.11 5.28
C THR A 493 22.78 16.56 5.23
N ASN A 494 23.12 17.37 6.23
CA ASN A 494 22.71 18.76 6.36
C ASN A 494 23.93 19.64 6.67
N ASP A 495 24.13 20.68 5.85
CA ASP A 495 25.23 21.65 5.94
C ASP A 495 25.20 22.46 7.24
N GLU A 496 24.05 22.56 7.92
CA GLU A 496 23.95 23.24 9.23
C GLU A 496 24.74 22.52 10.34
N PHE A 497 24.97 21.22 10.19
CA PHE A 497 25.66 20.37 11.17
C PHE A 497 27.03 19.89 10.67
N SER A 498 27.42 20.25 9.43
CA SER A 498 28.74 19.91 8.89
C SER A 498 29.82 20.55 9.76
N GLU A 499 30.92 19.83 10.00
CA GLU A 499 32.07 20.24 10.85
C GLU A 499 31.81 20.29 12.37
N GLN A 500 30.56 20.11 12.84
CA GLN A 500 30.21 20.21 14.27
C GLN A 500 30.24 18.87 15.02
N ILE A 501 30.13 17.74 14.33
CA ILE A 501 30.04 16.41 14.95
C ILE A 501 31.33 15.62 14.70
N LYS A 502 32.12 15.44 15.76
CA LYS A 502 33.35 14.65 15.74
C LYS A 502 33.15 13.33 16.48
N ILE A 503 33.55 12.24 15.85
CA ILE A 503 33.39 10.87 16.37
C ILE A 503 34.74 10.16 16.34
N ASP A 504 34.98 9.35 17.35
CA ASP A 504 36.10 8.41 17.41
C ASP A 504 35.59 6.97 17.51
N LEU A 505 36.47 5.99 17.34
CA LEU A 505 36.08 4.60 17.46
C LEU A 505 35.52 4.27 18.86
N LYS A 506 36.11 4.87 19.91
CA LYS A 506 35.72 4.63 21.30
C LYS A 506 34.30 5.07 21.60
N SER A 507 33.84 6.19 21.04
CA SER A 507 32.46 6.67 21.19
C SER A 507 31.45 5.81 20.44
N LEU A 508 31.80 5.25 19.28
CA LEU A 508 30.95 4.27 18.58
C LEU A 508 30.87 2.95 19.34
N GLU A 509 31.98 2.47 19.89
CA GLU A 509 32.02 1.30 20.76
C GLU A 509 31.20 1.52 22.03
N ASP A 510 31.34 2.68 22.66
CA ASP A 510 30.54 3.09 23.81
C ASP A 510 29.04 3.09 23.46
N TYR A 511 28.66 3.68 22.32
CA TYR A 511 27.28 3.68 21.82
C TYR A 511 26.73 2.25 21.68
N ALA A 512 27.49 1.33 21.07
CA ALA A 512 27.05 -0.04 20.85
C ALA A 512 26.97 -0.85 22.16
N GLN A 513 27.96 -0.73 23.04
CA GLN A 513 28.01 -1.44 24.33
C GLN A 513 26.90 -0.97 25.28
N ASN A 514 26.61 0.33 25.27
CA ASN A 514 25.61 0.96 26.12
C ASN A 514 24.19 0.95 25.52
N CYS A 515 23.95 0.10 24.53
CA CYS A 515 22.63 -0.04 23.93
C CYS A 515 21.64 -0.72 24.88
N ILE A 516 20.47 -0.10 25.06
CA ILE A 516 19.37 -0.62 25.90
C ILE A 516 18.89 -2.00 25.42
N LEU A 517 18.99 -2.27 24.11
CA LEU A 517 18.60 -3.55 23.56
C LEU A 517 19.52 -4.71 24.01
N LEU A 518 20.81 -4.45 24.22
CA LEU A 518 21.83 -5.49 24.48
C LEU A 518 22.16 -5.65 25.97
N ASN A 519 21.80 -4.68 26.81
CA ASN A 519 22.18 -4.67 28.21
C ASN A 519 21.22 -5.53 29.06
N ASN A 520 21.53 -6.82 29.20
CA ASN A 520 20.76 -7.79 30.01
C ASN A 520 20.70 -7.46 31.51
N ARG A 521 21.50 -6.50 32.00
CA ARG A 521 21.49 -6.05 33.40
C ARG A 521 20.54 -4.89 33.66
N LEU A 522 20.02 -4.25 32.60
CA LEU A 522 19.13 -3.11 32.75
C LEU A 522 17.69 -3.56 32.50
N PRO A 523 16.76 -3.40 33.48
CA PRO A 523 15.35 -3.59 33.20
C PRO A 523 14.95 -2.61 32.09
N THR A 524 14.22 -3.10 31.09
CA THR A 524 13.65 -2.28 30.02
C THR A 524 12.91 -1.09 30.63
N PRO A 525 13.14 0.15 30.17
CA PRO A 525 12.48 1.32 30.73
C PRO A 525 10.96 1.09 30.73
N PHE A 526 10.39 1.10 31.94
CA PHE A 526 9.00 0.76 32.15
C PHE A 526 8.15 1.98 31.80
N PHE A 527 7.50 1.94 30.64
CA PHE A 527 6.49 2.92 30.28
C PHE A 527 5.31 2.24 29.58
N ASP A 528 4.13 2.83 29.78
CA ASP A 528 2.83 2.30 29.39
C ASP A 528 2.04 3.30 28.50
N PHE A 529 2.75 4.19 27.81
CA PHE A 529 2.15 5.05 26.79
C PHE A 529 2.21 4.38 25.40
N PRO A 530 1.31 4.73 24.47
CA PRO A 530 1.33 4.20 23.11
C PRO A 530 2.65 4.41 22.38
N VAL A 531 3.08 3.40 21.62
CA VAL A 531 4.33 3.41 20.84
C VAL A 531 4.08 3.05 19.39
N ARG A 532 4.67 3.81 18.47
CA ARG A 532 4.73 3.46 17.05
C ARG A 532 6.19 3.43 16.61
N ILE A 533 6.57 2.41 15.85
CA ILE A 533 7.89 2.32 15.21
C ILE A 533 7.68 2.35 13.70
N VAL A 534 8.39 3.21 12.99
CA VAL A 534 8.49 3.20 11.51
C VAL A 534 9.90 2.76 11.15
N HIS A 535 10.04 1.71 10.34
CA HIS A 535 11.37 1.17 10.01
C HIS A 535 11.44 0.68 8.57
N GLY A 536 12.54 0.97 7.88
CA GLY A 536 12.77 0.54 6.49
C GLY A 536 13.14 -0.94 6.38
N ILE A 537 12.46 -1.72 5.55
CA ILE A 537 12.75 -3.15 5.35
C ILE A 537 14.13 -3.40 4.74
N HIS A 538 14.69 -2.41 4.05
CA HIS A 538 16.01 -2.46 3.42
C HIS A 538 17.07 -1.66 4.19
N ASP A 539 16.84 -1.37 5.47
CA ASP A 539 17.82 -0.68 6.31
C ASP A 539 19.09 -1.52 6.51
N LYS A 540 20.18 -1.08 5.88
CA LYS A 540 21.50 -1.72 5.94
C LYS A 540 22.39 -1.18 7.06
N ILE A 541 21.96 -0.10 7.73
CA ILE A 541 22.68 0.53 8.84
C ILE A 541 22.20 -0.09 10.16
N VAL A 542 20.87 -0.10 10.36
CA VAL A 542 20.22 -0.67 11.55
C VAL A 542 19.17 -1.70 11.11
N PRO A 543 19.43 -3.00 11.27
CA PRO A 543 18.50 -4.04 10.84
C PRO A 543 17.13 -3.94 11.49
N LEU A 544 16.07 -4.19 10.72
CA LEU A 544 14.67 -4.23 11.18
C LEU A 544 14.46 -5.17 12.39
N SER A 545 15.23 -6.26 12.46
CA SER A 545 15.20 -7.21 13.59
C SER A 545 15.44 -6.52 14.94
N ASN A 546 16.26 -5.46 14.97
CA ASN A 546 16.54 -4.73 16.21
C ASN A 546 15.32 -3.97 16.71
N SER A 547 14.51 -3.42 15.80
CA SER A 547 13.25 -2.74 16.13
C SER A 547 12.17 -3.71 16.60
N LEU A 548 12.11 -4.91 16.02
CA LEU A 548 11.23 -5.99 16.51
C LEU A 548 11.62 -6.42 17.93
N ALA A 549 12.91 -6.67 18.16
CA ALA A 549 13.42 -7.02 19.49
C ALA A 549 13.23 -5.89 20.52
N LEU A 550 13.28 -4.62 20.10
CA LEU A 550 12.95 -3.48 20.94
C LEU A 550 11.46 -3.46 21.28
N LEU A 551 10.58 -3.70 20.30
CA LEU A 551 9.14 -3.73 20.48
C LEU A 551 8.72 -4.83 21.48
N ASP A 552 9.34 -6.01 21.40
CA ASP A 552 9.10 -7.10 22.35
C ASP A 552 9.47 -6.73 23.79
N LYS A 553 10.54 -5.95 23.94
CA LYS A 553 11.03 -5.45 25.24
C LYS A 553 10.19 -4.31 25.82
N ILE A 554 9.43 -3.58 25.01
CA ILE A 554 8.54 -2.50 25.49
C ILE A 554 7.28 -3.11 26.12
N LYS A 555 6.95 -2.69 27.34
CA LYS A 555 5.80 -3.23 28.09
C LYS A 555 4.43 -2.74 27.58
N SER A 556 4.36 -1.54 27.02
CA SER A 556 3.11 -0.90 26.57
C SER A 556 2.16 -1.85 25.82
N ASP A 557 0.89 -1.86 26.22
CA ASP A 557 -0.16 -2.67 25.59
C ASP A 557 -0.54 -2.16 24.18
N ASP A 558 -0.24 -0.89 23.88
CA ASP A 558 -0.53 -0.24 22.61
C ASP A 558 0.76 0.08 21.85
N LYS A 559 1.30 -0.94 21.17
CA LYS A 559 2.54 -0.85 20.41
C LYS A 559 2.39 -1.44 19.01
N ALA A 560 2.92 -0.75 18.00
CA ALA A 560 2.87 -1.22 16.61
C ALA A 560 4.12 -0.84 15.83
N ILE A 561 4.44 -1.61 14.79
CA ILE A 561 5.51 -1.35 13.84
C ILE A 561 4.95 -1.22 12.43
N LEU A 562 5.34 -0.16 11.72
CA LEU A 562 5.02 0.09 10.32
C LEU A 562 6.29 -0.09 9.50
N GLN A 563 6.22 -0.94 8.50
CA GLN A 563 7.37 -1.29 7.66
C GLN A 563 7.34 -0.46 6.37
N ALA A 564 8.36 0.36 6.16
CA ALA A 564 8.50 1.16 4.94
C ALA A 564 9.34 0.41 3.91
N ASN A 565 8.97 0.51 2.63
CA ASN A 565 9.78 -0.02 1.52
C ASN A 565 10.97 0.91 1.21
N SER A 566 11.85 1.12 2.20
CA SER A 566 12.97 2.05 2.15
C SER A 566 14.19 1.55 2.92
N GLY A 567 15.30 2.28 2.83
CA GLY A 567 16.51 2.06 3.65
C GLY A 567 16.41 2.72 5.04
N HIS A 568 17.56 3.09 5.61
CA HIS A 568 17.63 3.76 6.93
C HIS A 568 16.88 5.09 6.96
N LEU A 569 17.01 5.86 5.87
CA LEU A 569 16.20 7.05 5.64
C LEU A 569 14.87 6.64 5.02
N ILE A 570 13.77 7.03 5.67
CA ILE A 570 12.42 6.75 5.22
C ILE A 570 12.04 7.81 4.19
N ASN A 571 11.90 7.42 2.93
CA ASN A 571 11.52 8.35 1.85
C ASN A 571 10.00 8.49 1.68
N ASP A 572 9.23 7.70 2.40
CA ASP A 572 7.77 7.68 2.34
C ASP A 572 7.19 8.51 3.49
N ASP A 573 6.75 9.73 3.20
CA ASP A 573 6.10 10.59 4.22
C ASP A 573 4.74 10.05 4.65
N SER A 574 4.07 9.27 3.79
CA SER A 574 2.70 8.79 4.06
C SER A 574 2.68 7.80 5.22
N ILE A 575 3.68 6.91 5.31
CA ILE A 575 3.78 5.95 6.41
C ILE A 575 4.13 6.62 7.74
N ILE A 576 4.89 7.71 7.71
CA ILE A 576 5.21 8.52 8.90
C ILE A 576 3.94 9.24 9.39
N ILE A 577 3.17 9.84 8.48
CA ILE A 577 1.88 10.48 8.81
C ILE A 577 0.90 9.44 9.37
N GLN A 578 0.80 8.27 8.76
CA GLN A 578 -0.05 7.18 9.24
C GLN A 578 0.34 6.76 10.68
N ALA A 579 1.63 6.68 10.97
CA ALA A 579 2.12 6.37 12.31
C ALA A 579 1.77 7.49 13.32
N LEU A 580 1.92 8.75 12.93
CA LEU A 580 1.56 9.92 13.76
C LEU A 580 0.05 9.98 14.04
N ASP A 581 -0.79 9.76 13.04
CA ASP A 581 -2.25 9.77 13.18
C ASP A 581 -2.71 8.62 14.08
N SER A 582 -2.17 7.41 13.87
CA SER A 582 -2.44 6.25 14.72
C SER A 582 -2.01 6.48 16.18
N LEU A 583 -0.86 7.15 16.38
CA LEU A 583 -0.37 7.49 17.72
C LEU A 583 -1.27 8.54 18.38
N LEU A 584 -1.67 9.58 17.65
CA LEU A 584 -2.55 10.63 18.17
C LEU A 584 -3.94 10.07 18.56
N GLU A 585 -4.49 9.18 17.74
CA GLU A 585 -5.75 8.49 18.02
C GLU A 585 -5.66 7.62 19.28
N ALA A 586 -4.55 6.88 19.45
CA ALA A 586 -4.29 6.10 20.66
C ALA A 586 -4.23 6.98 21.92
N ILE A 587 -3.55 8.12 21.85
CA ILE A 587 -3.47 9.10 22.96
C ILE A 587 -4.86 9.66 23.31
N GLN A 588 -5.69 9.96 22.30
CA GLN A 588 -7.05 10.47 22.50
C GLN A 588 -7.96 9.41 23.16
N ASN A 589 -7.93 8.19 22.64
CA ASN A 589 -8.73 7.08 23.15
C ASN A 589 -8.36 6.71 24.60
N LYS A 590 -7.07 6.77 24.96
CA LYS A 590 -6.61 6.57 26.34
C LYS A 590 -7.22 7.62 27.26
N ASN A 591 -7.19 8.90 26.89
CA ASN A 591 -7.73 9.99 27.70
C ASN A 591 -9.27 9.93 27.86
N GLU A 592 -10.02 9.51 26.84
CA GLU A 592 -11.47 9.34 26.95
C GLU A 592 -11.86 8.23 27.93
N LYS A 593 -11.12 7.10 27.92
CA LYS A 593 -11.34 6.01 28.89
C LYS A 593 -11.11 6.45 30.35
N TYR A 594 -10.10 7.28 30.61
CA TYR A 594 -9.85 7.84 31.95
C TYR A 594 -10.95 8.79 32.43
N LEU A 595 -11.51 9.62 31.53
CA LEU A 595 -12.62 10.53 31.84
C LEU A 595 -13.93 9.79 32.15
N ILE A 596 -14.22 8.70 31.43
CA ILE A 596 -15.42 7.88 31.67
C ILE A 596 -15.29 7.11 33.00
N ALA A 597 -14.09 6.66 33.36
CA ALA A 597 -13.83 5.99 34.63
C ALA A 597 -13.96 6.94 35.84
N THR A 598 -13.58 8.21 35.69
CA THR A 598 -13.64 9.22 36.77
C THR A 598 -15.01 9.87 36.95
N GLN A 599 -15.92 9.74 35.98
CA GLN A 599 -17.33 10.17 36.13
C GLN A 599 -18.24 9.08 36.71
N LYS A 600 -17.76 7.84 36.82
CA LYS A 600 -18.49 6.68 37.35
C LYS A 600 -18.09 6.27 38.78
N GLY A 601 -17.09 6.92 39.37
CA GLY A 601 -16.75 6.83 40.80
C GLY A 601 -17.09 8.13 41.50
#